data_AF-A0A3B1IFY0-F1
#
_entry.id   AF-A0A3B1IFY0-F1
#
_cell.length_a   1.000
_cell.length_b   1.000
_cell.length_c   1.000
_cell.angle_alpha   90.00
_cell.angle_beta   90.00
_cell.angle_gamma   90.00
#
_symmetry.space_group_name_H-M   'P 1'
#
loop_
_entity.id
_entity.type
_entity.pdbx_description
1 polymer ?
#
loop_
_entity_poly.entity_id
_entity_poly.type
_entity_poly.pdbx_seq_one_letter_code
_entity_poly.pdbx_strand_id
1 'polypeptide(L)'
;NSFQFEHLNFPSHSQRKCPPPLLLSYNPFRQDCISRLRTRLEHILSSNIPDFDYMLYVVSQERVFTSAVGLDFLPDVKEAMDGLYSCLTTLLASQDSPTFVSWEMGPHGRLRFNITAECLNKLFEIGLSASCVASILQISKSTVHRRMREYNISVSNMYSTLSDDELDTAVRNIKSRFPHAGYRTVKGCLQSEGHRVQWTRVRASMHRVDTAGILSRLSSMGCVVRRKYSVPGPLCMQHIDTNHKLIRYNIVVFGGIDGFSRKIMYLNAASNNRAATAYEFFMDGVRKFGWPYKSVKLYLIERLWRDVWVAVTHLYYDVLHTLEEDGLLDIADCLHLYCVHYTFLPRLKDDLSRFAHGWDHHPIRTEQNMTPNQLWSKRGDQKTLFNCRVNF
;
A
#
# COMPACT_ATOMS: atom_id res chain seq x y z
N ASN A 1 14.68 -70.89 -19.88
CA ASN A 1 14.59 -69.45 -20.19
C ASN A 1 14.63 -69.28 -21.69
N SER A 2 13.48 -69.45 -22.29
CA SER A 2 13.24 -69.80 -23.69
C SER A 2 12.69 -68.60 -24.47
N PHE A 3 13.37 -68.28 -25.58
CA PHE A 3 12.85 -67.92 -26.92
C PHE A 3 11.92 -66.67 -27.03
N GLN A 4 11.91 -65.83 -28.07
CA GLN A 4 12.37 -65.91 -29.46
C GLN A 4 12.25 -64.51 -30.11
N PHE A 5 13.14 -64.18 -31.05
CA PHE A 5 12.90 -63.21 -32.13
C PHE A 5 12.25 -63.97 -33.30
N GLU A 6 11.21 -63.43 -33.95
CA GLU A 6 11.11 -63.26 -35.42
C GLU A 6 9.69 -62.89 -35.93
N HIS A 7 9.71 -61.97 -36.92
CA HIS A 7 8.82 -61.79 -38.09
C HIS A 7 7.32 -61.47 -37.96
N LEU A 8 6.88 -60.39 -38.63
CA LEU A 8 6.13 -60.46 -39.91
C LEU A 8 5.77 -59.07 -40.50
N ASN A 9 5.80 -59.01 -41.84
CA ASN A 9 5.55 -57.86 -42.72
C ASN A 9 4.05 -57.51 -42.91
N PHE A 10 3.80 -56.27 -43.34
CA PHE A 10 2.52 -55.60 -43.72
C PHE A 10 1.67 -56.32 -44.81
N PRO A 11 0.34 -56.07 -44.89
CA PRO A 11 -0.16 -55.19 -45.98
C PRO A 11 -1.42 -54.31 -45.71
N SER A 12 -1.43 -53.15 -46.41
CA SER A 12 -2.51 -52.36 -47.05
C SER A 12 -3.95 -52.19 -46.50
N HIS A 13 -4.32 -50.90 -46.39
CA HIS A 13 -5.61 -50.24 -46.66
C HIS A 13 -6.94 -50.81 -46.10
N SER A 14 -7.52 -50.09 -45.12
CA SER A 14 -8.90 -49.63 -45.24
C SER A 14 -9.12 -48.32 -44.45
N GLN A 15 -9.83 -47.38 -45.08
CA GLN A 15 -10.17 -46.06 -44.58
C GLN A 15 -10.93 -46.12 -43.24
N ARG A 16 -10.61 -45.23 -42.29
CA ARG A 16 -11.61 -44.61 -41.39
C ARG A 16 -11.06 -43.42 -40.60
N LYS A 17 -11.55 -42.24 -40.99
CA LYS A 17 -11.80 -41.00 -40.23
C LYS A 17 -10.60 -40.22 -39.67
N CYS A 18 -10.28 -39.12 -40.36
CA CYS A 18 -9.63 -37.95 -39.79
C CYS A 18 -10.39 -37.48 -38.53
N PRO A 19 -9.72 -37.18 -37.40
CA PRO A 19 -10.34 -36.44 -36.32
C PRO A 19 -10.47 -34.96 -36.72
N PRO A 20 -11.47 -34.22 -36.19
CA PRO A 20 -11.76 -32.84 -36.57
C PRO A 20 -10.64 -31.89 -36.10
N PRO A 21 -10.46 -30.73 -36.76
CA PRO A 21 -9.52 -29.72 -36.32
C PRO A 21 -10.13 -28.93 -35.16
N LEU A 22 -9.89 -29.36 -33.93
CA LEU A 22 -10.17 -28.54 -32.75
C LEU A 22 -9.06 -28.74 -31.72
N LEU A 23 -8.16 -27.76 -31.66
CA LEU A 23 -7.82 -27.11 -30.40
C LEU A 23 -7.11 -25.80 -30.74
N LEU A 24 -7.87 -24.71 -30.54
CA LEU A 24 -7.35 -23.37 -30.39
C LEU A 24 -6.05 -23.38 -29.57
N SER A 25 -5.04 -22.70 -30.09
CA SER A 25 -3.77 -22.42 -29.42
C SER A 25 -3.95 -22.21 -27.91
N TYR A 26 -3.37 -23.12 -27.12
CA TYR A 26 -3.25 -22.99 -25.68
C TYR A 26 -2.41 -21.76 -25.39
N ASN A 27 -3.04 -20.62 -25.09
CA ASN A 27 -2.32 -19.40 -24.76
C ASN A 27 -2.18 -19.33 -23.23
N PRO A 28 -0.99 -19.62 -22.65
CA PRO A 28 -0.80 -19.66 -21.20
C PRO A 28 -1.15 -18.32 -20.52
N PHE A 29 -0.90 -17.21 -21.21
CA PHE A 29 -1.29 -15.88 -20.76
C PHE A 29 -2.81 -15.71 -20.56
N ARG A 30 -3.62 -16.41 -21.37
CA ARG A 30 -5.09 -16.40 -21.26
C ARG A 30 -5.56 -17.13 -19.99
N GLN A 31 -4.95 -18.26 -19.67
CA GLN A 31 -5.27 -18.99 -18.44
C GLN A 31 -4.86 -18.21 -17.20
N ASP A 32 -3.74 -17.49 -17.24
CA ASP A 32 -3.31 -16.61 -16.16
C ASP A 32 -4.27 -15.44 -15.93
N CYS A 33 -4.84 -14.87 -17.00
CA CYS A 33 -5.83 -13.81 -16.88
C CYS A 33 -7.15 -14.31 -16.27
N ILE A 34 -7.64 -15.48 -16.70
CA ILE A 34 -8.89 -16.08 -16.20
C ILE A 34 -8.73 -16.55 -14.75
N SER A 35 -7.61 -17.21 -14.42
CA SER A 35 -7.32 -17.63 -13.06
C SER A 35 -7.25 -16.44 -12.11
N ARG A 36 -6.61 -15.34 -12.54
CA ARG A 36 -6.55 -14.08 -11.79
C ARG A 36 -7.93 -13.47 -11.53
N LEU A 37 -8.82 -13.44 -12.53
CA LEU A 37 -10.20 -12.94 -12.36
C LEU A 37 -10.96 -13.81 -11.34
N ARG A 38 -10.91 -15.13 -11.52
CA ARG A 38 -11.56 -16.11 -10.66
C ARG A 38 -11.11 -16.00 -9.20
N THR A 39 -9.80 -15.98 -8.95
CA THR A 39 -9.25 -15.84 -7.58
C THR A 39 -9.69 -14.54 -6.91
N ARG A 40 -9.81 -13.44 -7.67
CA ARG A 40 -10.27 -12.16 -7.12
C ARG A 40 -11.75 -12.17 -6.75
N LEU A 41 -12.60 -12.77 -7.58
CA LEU A 41 -14.03 -12.91 -7.31
C LEU A 41 -14.30 -13.89 -6.16
N GLU A 42 -13.61 -15.03 -6.12
CA GLU A 42 -13.71 -16.00 -5.02
C GLU A 42 -13.26 -15.38 -3.68
N HIS A 43 -12.20 -14.56 -3.69
CA HIS A 43 -11.77 -13.82 -2.49
C HIS A 43 -12.85 -12.86 -1.99
N ILE A 44 -13.52 -12.16 -2.90
CA ILE A 44 -14.62 -11.26 -2.57
C ILE A 44 -15.78 -12.02 -1.94
N LEU A 45 -16.21 -13.13 -2.56
CA LEU A 45 -17.35 -13.93 -2.12
C LEU A 45 -17.07 -14.67 -0.80
N SER A 46 -15.81 -14.95 -0.48
CA SER A 46 -15.41 -15.63 0.77
C SER A 46 -15.46 -14.77 2.05
N SER A 47 -15.87 -13.50 1.96
CA SER A 47 -15.86 -12.57 3.09
C SER A 47 -17.25 -12.50 3.77
N ASN A 48 -17.31 -12.77 5.08
CA ASN A 48 -18.55 -12.78 5.89
C ASN A 48 -19.26 -11.41 6.01
N ILE A 49 -18.64 -10.33 5.54
CA ILE A 49 -19.23 -8.99 5.48
C ILE A 49 -18.90 -8.43 4.09
N PRO A 50 -19.88 -8.18 3.22
CA PRO A 50 -19.60 -7.69 1.87
C PRO A 50 -19.16 -6.22 1.88
N ASP A 51 -17.90 -5.98 1.52
CA ASP A 51 -17.35 -4.63 1.24
C ASP A 51 -17.73 -4.22 -0.18
N PHE A 52 -18.93 -3.67 -0.34
CA PHE A 52 -19.51 -3.34 -1.63
C PHE A 52 -18.70 -2.29 -2.41
N ASP A 53 -17.99 -1.39 -1.73
CA ASP A 53 -17.10 -0.38 -2.34
C ASP A 53 -15.85 -1.04 -2.97
N TYR A 54 -15.24 -1.98 -2.23
CA TYR A 54 -14.11 -2.76 -2.74
C TYR A 54 -14.54 -3.70 -3.88
N MET A 55 -15.73 -4.30 -3.77
CA MET A 55 -16.32 -5.07 -4.85
C MET A 55 -16.47 -4.24 -6.12
N LEU A 56 -16.99 -3.01 -6.02
CA LEU A 56 -17.16 -2.11 -7.15
C LEU A 56 -15.80 -1.74 -7.79
N TYR A 57 -14.79 -1.45 -6.97
CA TYR A 57 -13.43 -1.18 -7.45
C TYR A 57 -12.84 -2.36 -8.20
N VAL A 58 -12.90 -3.58 -7.64
CA VAL A 58 -12.35 -4.77 -8.30
C VAL A 58 -13.09 -5.04 -9.61
N VAL A 59 -14.42 -5.01 -9.60
CA VAL A 59 -15.23 -5.20 -10.80
C VAL A 59 -14.88 -4.16 -11.87
N SER A 60 -14.70 -2.89 -11.50
CA SER A 60 -14.30 -1.83 -12.44
C SER A 60 -12.90 -2.04 -13.04
N GLN A 61 -11.92 -2.46 -12.23
CA GLN A 61 -10.55 -2.68 -12.68
C GLN A 61 -10.46 -3.88 -13.63
N GLU A 62 -11.21 -4.94 -13.33
CA GLU A 62 -11.27 -6.13 -14.17
C GLU A 62 -11.97 -5.84 -15.49
N ARG A 63 -13.04 -5.01 -15.51
CA ARG A 63 -13.68 -4.53 -16.75
C ARG A 63 -12.72 -3.77 -17.66
N VAL A 64 -11.86 -2.92 -17.09
CA VAL A 64 -10.84 -2.18 -17.85
C VAL A 64 -9.73 -3.10 -18.34
N PHE A 65 -9.28 -4.05 -17.51
CA PHE A 65 -8.26 -5.01 -17.87
C PHE A 65 -8.70 -5.93 -19.01
N THR A 66 -9.92 -6.47 -18.96
CA THR A 66 -10.47 -7.31 -20.04
C THR A 66 -10.63 -6.53 -21.34
N SER A 67 -11.02 -5.24 -21.26
CA SER A 67 -11.11 -4.37 -22.44
C SER A 67 -9.74 -3.99 -23.02
N ALA A 68 -8.70 -3.84 -22.20
CA ALA A 68 -7.36 -3.41 -22.65
C ALA A 68 -6.53 -4.56 -23.25
N VAL A 69 -6.79 -5.81 -22.84
CA VAL A 69 -6.07 -7.00 -23.31
C VAL A 69 -6.71 -7.55 -24.61
N GLY A 70 -7.82 -6.97 -25.09
CA GLY A 70 -8.49 -7.42 -26.32
C GLY A 70 -9.05 -8.84 -26.19
N LEU A 71 -9.49 -9.24 -25.00
CA LEU A 71 -10.07 -10.56 -24.74
C LEU A 71 -11.55 -10.58 -25.16
N ASP A 72 -11.82 -10.49 -26.46
CA ASP A 72 -13.17 -10.50 -27.06
C ASP A 72 -13.94 -11.83 -26.94
N PHE A 73 -13.51 -12.75 -26.07
CA PHE A 73 -13.89 -14.16 -26.13
C PHE A 73 -14.91 -14.64 -25.08
N LEU A 74 -15.46 -13.78 -24.22
CA LEU A 74 -16.45 -14.15 -23.20
C LEU A 74 -17.51 -13.05 -22.99
N PRO A 75 -18.43 -12.85 -23.95
CA PRO A 75 -19.51 -11.85 -23.84
C PRO A 75 -20.34 -12.02 -22.55
N ASP A 76 -20.63 -13.26 -22.17
CA ASP A 76 -21.42 -13.58 -20.97
C ASP A 76 -20.75 -13.12 -19.66
N VAL A 77 -19.42 -13.23 -19.58
CA VAL A 77 -18.65 -12.79 -18.39
C VAL A 77 -18.59 -11.26 -18.32
N LYS A 78 -18.50 -10.60 -19.47
CA LYS A 78 -18.53 -9.13 -19.57
C LYS A 78 -19.91 -8.59 -19.15
N GLU A 79 -20.99 -9.20 -19.64
CA GLU A 79 -22.36 -8.84 -19.29
C GLU A 79 -22.65 -9.05 -17.80
N ALA A 80 -22.23 -10.19 -17.24
CA ALA A 80 -22.37 -10.45 -15.80
C ALA A 80 -21.60 -9.44 -14.93
N MET A 81 -20.40 -9.02 -15.37
CA MET A 81 -19.60 -7.99 -14.69
C MET A 81 -20.21 -6.59 -14.78
N ASP A 82 -20.81 -6.26 -15.92
CA ASP A 82 -21.53 -5.00 -16.14
C ASP A 82 -22.81 -4.93 -15.28
N GLY A 83 -23.53 -6.06 -15.16
CA GLY A 83 -24.69 -6.21 -14.26
C GLY A 83 -24.31 -6.09 -12.79
N LEU A 84 -23.24 -6.77 -12.36
CA LEU A 84 -22.73 -6.69 -10.98
C LEU A 84 -22.29 -5.26 -10.63
N TYR A 85 -21.62 -4.57 -11.55
CA TYR A 85 -21.23 -3.16 -11.39
C TYR A 85 -22.44 -2.26 -11.15
N SER A 86 -23.51 -2.45 -11.93
CA SER A 86 -24.73 -1.65 -11.82
C SER A 86 -25.45 -1.88 -10.49
N CYS A 87 -25.59 -3.15 -10.05
CA CYS A 87 -26.19 -3.50 -8.76
C CYS A 87 -25.40 -2.91 -7.57
N LEU A 88 -24.07 -3.01 -7.59
CA LEU A 88 -23.21 -2.48 -6.52
C LEU A 88 -23.30 -0.95 -6.42
N THR A 89 -23.36 -0.27 -7.55
CA THR A 89 -23.49 1.19 -7.61
C THR A 89 -24.83 1.66 -6.99
N THR A 90 -25.91 0.93 -7.22
CA THR A 90 -27.24 1.21 -6.63
C THR A 90 -27.28 0.92 -5.13
N LEU A 91 -26.64 -0.17 -4.67
CA LEU A 91 -26.66 -0.60 -3.27
C LEU A 91 -25.83 0.32 -2.35
N LEU A 92 -24.72 0.86 -2.86
CA LEU A 92 -23.88 1.84 -2.15
C LEU A 92 -24.54 3.21 -1.99
N ALA A 93 -25.63 3.46 -2.72
CA ALA A 93 -26.40 4.70 -2.64
C ALA A 93 -27.41 4.74 -1.49
N SER A 94 -27.66 3.63 -0.76
CA SER A 94 -28.87 3.49 0.07
C SER A 94 -28.71 2.94 1.51
N GLN A 95 -27.65 3.24 2.29
CA GLN A 95 -27.57 2.77 3.70
C GLN A 95 -27.13 3.81 4.75
N ASP A 96 -27.76 3.73 5.96
CA ASP A 96 -27.75 4.69 7.09
C ASP A 96 -27.50 4.04 8.50
N SER A 97 -26.79 4.79 9.39
CA SER A 97 -26.68 4.80 10.90
C SER A 97 -25.90 3.71 11.72
N PRO A 98 -25.47 3.91 13.01
CA PRO A 98 -25.59 5.05 13.97
C PRO A 98 -24.26 5.58 14.64
N THR A 99 -24.37 6.44 15.67
CA THR A 99 -23.58 7.69 16.03
C THR A 99 -22.99 7.73 17.47
N PHE A 100 -21.92 8.53 17.73
CA PHE A 100 -21.65 9.24 19.01
C PHE A 100 -20.72 10.48 18.84
N VAL A 101 -21.20 11.68 19.21
CA VAL A 101 -20.43 12.95 19.33
C VAL A 101 -21.01 13.77 20.48
N SER A 102 -20.20 14.60 21.14
CA SER A 102 -20.62 15.52 22.20
C SER A 102 -21.49 16.68 21.69
N TRP A 103 -22.37 17.17 22.56
CA TRP A 103 -23.48 18.06 22.23
C TRP A 103 -23.32 19.42 22.89
N GLU A 104 -23.72 20.48 22.18
CA GLU A 104 -23.92 21.82 22.74
C GLU A 104 -25.40 22.23 22.66
N MET A 105 -25.87 22.92 23.70
CA MET A 105 -27.20 23.53 23.72
C MET A 105 -27.19 24.79 22.85
N GLY A 106 -27.93 24.74 21.74
CA GLY A 106 -28.27 25.94 20.98
C GLY A 106 -29.41 26.73 21.66
N PRO A 107 -29.62 28.00 21.27
CA PRO A 107 -30.66 28.85 21.88
C PRO A 107 -32.09 28.35 21.64
N HIS A 108 -32.34 27.44 20.69
CA HIS A 108 -33.65 26.82 20.46
C HIS A 108 -33.54 25.33 20.07
N GLY A 109 -34.17 24.45 20.87
CA GLY A 109 -34.88 23.22 20.46
C GLY A 109 -34.13 22.00 19.90
N ARG A 110 -32.87 22.07 19.43
CA ARG A 110 -32.14 20.88 18.95
C ARG A 110 -30.65 20.94 19.28
N LEU A 111 -30.14 19.89 19.91
CA LEU A 111 -28.72 19.75 20.27
C LEU A 111 -27.82 19.81 19.02
N ARG A 112 -26.77 20.65 19.06
CA ARG A 112 -25.81 20.83 17.96
C ARG A 112 -24.55 20.00 18.27
N PHE A 113 -24.10 19.18 17.32
CA PHE A 113 -22.81 18.50 17.43
C PHE A 113 -21.67 19.52 17.48
N ASN A 114 -20.82 19.55 18.51
CA ASN A 114 -19.68 20.46 18.52
C ASN A 114 -18.56 19.89 17.63
N ILE A 115 -18.43 20.46 16.42
CA ILE A 115 -17.40 20.11 15.44
C ILE A 115 -16.72 21.41 15.04
N THR A 116 -15.46 21.57 15.42
CA THR A 116 -14.66 22.75 15.07
C THR A 116 -14.25 22.71 13.60
N ALA A 117 -14.10 23.89 12.98
CA ALA A 117 -13.59 23.99 11.61
C ALA A 117 -12.19 23.38 11.49
N GLU A 118 -11.34 23.56 12.51
CA GLU A 118 -9.99 23.01 12.59
C GLU A 118 -9.97 21.48 12.53
N CYS A 119 -10.88 20.80 13.23
CA CYS A 119 -11.00 19.35 13.21
C CYS A 119 -11.33 18.84 11.80
N LEU A 120 -12.30 19.48 11.12
CA LEU A 120 -12.67 19.10 9.75
C LEU A 120 -11.53 19.38 8.76
N ASN A 121 -10.87 20.52 8.86
CA ASN A 121 -9.73 20.86 8.01
C ASN A 121 -8.61 19.81 8.15
N LYS A 122 -8.22 19.45 9.37
CA LYS A 122 -7.21 18.40 9.61
C LYS A 122 -7.60 17.05 8.98
N LEU A 123 -8.85 16.62 9.12
CA LEU A 123 -9.30 15.35 8.56
C LEU A 123 -9.33 15.37 7.01
N PHE A 124 -9.77 16.48 6.42
CA PHE A 124 -9.81 16.62 4.97
C PHE A 124 -8.42 16.85 4.35
N GLU A 125 -7.50 17.51 5.05
CA GLU A 125 -6.08 17.67 4.67
C GLU A 125 -5.37 16.32 4.56
N ILE A 126 -5.65 15.40 5.50
CA ILE A 126 -5.16 14.01 5.45
C ILE A 126 -5.80 13.21 4.28
N GLY A 127 -6.75 13.81 3.57
CA GLY A 127 -7.35 13.26 2.35
C GLY A 127 -8.51 12.31 2.59
N LEU A 128 -9.12 12.33 3.78
CA LEU A 128 -10.30 11.52 4.10
C LEU A 128 -11.52 12.02 3.32
N SER A 129 -12.36 11.09 2.85
CA SER A 129 -13.63 11.43 2.22
C SER A 129 -14.65 11.91 3.25
N ALA A 130 -15.67 12.67 2.83
CA ALA A 130 -16.76 13.06 3.72
C ALA A 130 -17.48 11.85 4.35
N SER A 131 -17.54 10.71 3.64
CA SER A 131 -18.04 9.44 4.18
C SER A 131 -17.15 8.87 5.28
N CYS A 132 -15.83 8.91 5.11
CA CYS A 132 -14.90 8.43 6.11
C CYS A 132 -14.83 9.37 7.32
N VAL A 133 -14.87 10.68 7.11
CA VAL A 133 -15.01 11.68 8.17
C VAL A 133 -16.29 11.46 8.96
N ALA A 134 -17.42 11.23 8.27
CA ALA A 134 -18.69 10.89 8.91
C ALA A 134 -18.59 9.61 9.76
N SER A 135 -17.87 8.58 9.29
CA SER A 135 -17.60 7.36 10.05
C SER A 135 -16.70 7.61 11.26
N ILE A 136 -15.57 8.32 11.09
CA ILE A 136 -14.62 8.61 12.17
C ILE A 136 -15.26 9.46 13.26
N LEU A 137 -15.99 10.50 12.84
CA LEU A 137 -16.73 11.38 13.74
C LEU A 137 -18.07 10.77 14.14
N GLN A 138 -18.46 9.60 13.65
CA GLN A 138 -19.73 8.95 13.98
C GLN A 138 -20.94 9.88 13.84
N ILE A 139 -21.07 10.59 12.71
CA ILE A 139 -22.18 11.51 12.38
C ILE A 139 -22.72 11.25 10.98
N SER A 140 -23.89 11.79 10.64
CA SER A 140 -24.39 11.69 9.27
C SER A 140 -23.52 12.48 8.28
N LYS A 141 -23.37 11.96 7.06
CA LYS A 141 -22.71 12.67 5.94
C LYS A 141 -23.31 14.06 5.73
N SER A 142 -24.63 14.17 5.86
CA SER A 142 -25.37 15.44 5.78
C SER A 142 -24.90 16.47 6.81
N THR A 143 -24.53 16.03 8.02
CA THR A 143 -23.97 16.91 9.06
C THR A 143 -22.58 17.39 8.66
N VAL A 144 -21.73 16.51 8.12
CA VAL A 144 -20.40 16.89 7.59
C VAL A 144 -20.54 17.94 6.49
N HIS A 145 -21.37 17.69 5.48
CA HIS A 145 -21.59 18.63 4.37
C HIS A 145 -22.20 19.96 4.82
N ARG A 146 -23.07 19.95 5.83
CA ARG A 146 -23.58 21.18 6.43
C ARG A 146 -22.45 21.98 7.10
N ARG A 147 -21.58 21.33 7.88
CA ARG A 147 -20.43 21.98 8.52
C ARG A 147 -19.41 22.50 7.52
N MET A 148 -19.17 21.77 6.42
CA MET A 148 -18.31 22.25 5.33
C MET A 148 -18.86 23.55 4.73
N ARG A 149 -20.19 23.67 4.54
CA ARG A 149 -20.81 24.91 4.06
C ARG A 149 -20.74 26.04 5.08
N GLU A 150 -21.02 25.75 6.36
CA GLU A 150 -20.93 26.74 7.45
C GLU A 150 -19.52 27.35 7.58
N TYR A 151 -18.48 26.53 7.37
CA TYR A 151 -17.07 26.95 7.50
C TYR A 151 -16.40 27.25 6.15
N ASN A 152 -17.13 27.23 5.05
CA ASN A 152 -16.61 27.43 3.69
C ASN A 152 -15.43 26.52 3.31
N ILE A 153 -15.47 25.25 3.74
CA ILE A 153 -14.44 24.24 3.48
C ILE A 153 -14.72 23.60 2.12
N SER A 154 -13.81 23.81 1.16
CA SER A 154 -13.85 23.13 -0.13
C SER A 154 -12.67 22.18 -0.30
N VAL A 155 -12.97 20.89 -0.54
CA VAL A 155 -11.95 19.86 -0.82
C VAL A 155 -11.25 20.12 -2.16
N SER A 156 -11.91 20.78 -3.12
CA SER A 156 -11.29 21.14 -4.40
C SER A 156 -10.11 22.09 -4.20
N ASN A 157 -10.21 23.01 -3.24
CA ASN A 157 -9.18 23.99 -2.93
C ASN A 157 -7.99 23.38 -2.18
N MET A 158 -8.13 22.14 -1.71
CA MET A 158 -7.03 21.41 -1.07
C MET A 158 -6.14 20.68 -2.08
N TYR A 159 -6.51 20.62 -3.37
CA TYR A 159 -5.63 20.10 -4.42
C TYR A 159 -4.60 21.15 -4.83
N SER A 160 -3.39 20.70 -5.12
CA SER A 160 -2.30 21.59 -5.53
C SER A 160 -2.53 22.16 -6.92
N THR A 161 -2.19 23.44 -7.07
CA THR A 161 -2.24 24.20 -8.33
C THR A 161 -1.01 24.03 -9.20
N LEU A 162 -0.14 23.05 -8.89
CA LEU A 162 1.06 22.76 -9.68
C LEU A 162 0.71 22.61 -11.16
N SER A 163 1.50 23.23 -12.02
CA SER A 163 1.50 22.97 -13.46
C SER A 163 1.98 21.54 -13.76
N ASP A 164 1.79 21.08 -15.00
CA ASP A 164 2.25 19.75 -15.39
C ASP A 164 3.80 19.66 -15.42
N ASP A 165 4.50 20.75 -15.77
CA ASP A 165 5.97 20.79 -15.77
C ASP A 165 6.57 20.80 -14.36
N GLU A 166 5.95 21.54 -13.43
CA GLU A 166 6.33 21.52 -12.02
C GLU A 166 6.08 20.15 -11.39
N LEU A 167 4.94 19.52 -11.73
CA LEU A 167 4.62 18.16 -11.29
C LEU A 167 5.65 17.15 -11.83
N ASP A 168 6.01 17.24 -13.11
CA ASP A 168 7.01 16.36 -13.71
C ASP A 168 8.40 16.54 -13.07
N THR A 169 8.75 17.77 -12.70
CA THR A 169 9.97 18.07 -11.96
C THR A 169 9.96 17.46 -10.56
N ALA A 170 8.87 17.60 -9.82
CA ALA A 170 8.70 16.98 -8.51
C ALA A 170 8.76 15.45 -8.61
N VAL A 171 8.08 14.85 -9.59
CA VAL A 171 8.12 13.40 -9.83
C VAL A 171 9.53 12.94 -10.19
N ARG A 172 10.27 13.69 -11.03
CA ARG A 172 11.67 13.38 -11.38
C ARG A 172 12.59 13.42 -10.15
N ASN A 173 12.40 14.38 -9.25
CA ASN A 173 13.15 14.47 -7.99
C ASN A 173 12.83 13.30 -7.04
N ILE A 174 11.57 12.85 -6.99
CA ILE A 174 11.19 11.66 -6.22
C ILE A 174 11.83 10.41 -6.85
N LYS A 175 11.83 10.31 -8.18
CA LYS A 175 12.39 9.18 -8.93
C LYS A 175 13.92 9.10 -8.86
N SER A 176 14.62 10.22 -8.82
CA SER A 176 16.09 10.22 -8.64
C SER A 176 16.48 9.66 -7.27
N ARG A 177 15.69 9.95 -6.25
CA ARG A 177 15.87 9.43 -4.88
C ARG A 177 15.37 8.00 -4.71
N PHE A 178 14.26 7.66 -5.36
CA PHE A 178 13.63 6.34 -5.30
C PHE A 178 13.40 5.78 -6.72
N PRO A 179 14.44 5.23 -7.37
CA PRO A 179 14.37 4.79 -8.77
C PRO A 179 13.31 3.72 -9.03
N HIS A 180 12.94 2.94 -8.02
CA HIS A 180 11.94 1.89 -8.14
C HIS A 180 10.53 2.30 -7.66
N ALA A 181 10.35 3.54 -7.17
CA ALA A 181 9.07 4.04 -6.67
C ALA A 181 7.99 4.00 -7.76
N GLY A 182 6.90 3.27 -7.48
CA GLY A 182 5.71 3.20 -8.33
C GLY A 182 4.68 4.29 -7.99
N TYR A 183 3.57 4.32 -8.73
CA TYR A 183 2.56 5.38 -8.63
C TYR A 183 2.09 5.70 -7.19
N ARG A 184 1.92 4.68 -6.35
CA ARG A 184 1.47 4.84 -4.95
C ARG A 184 2.51 5.51 -4.07
N THR A 185 3.75 5.07 -4.19
CA THR A 185 4.90 5.66 -3.47
C THR A 185 5.11 7.09 -3.91
N VAL A 186 5.12 7.35 -5.23
CA VAL A 186 5.27 8.70 -5.79
C VAL A 186 4.15 9.62 -5.30
N LYS A 187 2.89 9.17 -5.32
CA LYS A 187 1.79 9.95 -4.78
C LYS A 187 1.94 10.22 -3.27
N GLY A 188 2.40 9.24 -2.50
CA GLY A 188 2.69 9.40 -1.08
C GLY A 188 3.78 10.43 -0.81
N CYS A 189 4.86 10.39 -1.58
CA CYS A 189 5.94 11.38 -1.52
C CYS A 189 5.44 12.79 -1.85
N LEU A 190 4.71 12.97 -2.96
CA LEU A 190 4.09 14.26 -3.31
C LEU A 190 3.21 14.79 -2.17
N GLN A 191 2.36 13.93 -1.61
CA GLN A 191 1.50 14.31 -0.48
C GLN A 191 2.32 14.69 0.77
N SER A 192 3.41 13.98 1.05
CA SER A 192 4.30 14.29 2.17
C SER A 192 5.08 15.60 2.00
N GLU A 193 5.29 16.01 0.74
CA GLU A 193 5.87 17.30 0.35
C GLU A 193 4.80 18.42 0.31
N GLY A 194 3.56 18.12 0.73
CA GLY A 194 2.45 19.09 0.78
C GLY A 194 1.64 19.16 -0.52
N HIS A 195 1.94 18.33 -1.51
CA HIS A 195 1.28 18.34 -2.80
C HIS A 195 0.18 17.29 -2.92
N ARG A 196 -1.08 17.71 -2.77
CA ARG A 196 -2.25 16.86 -3.02
C ARG A 196 -2.60 16.89 -4.50
N VAL A 197 -2.25 15.84 -5.22
CA VAL A 197 -2.42 15.74 -6.68
C VAL A 197 -3.42 14.63 -7.05
N GLN A 198 -4.23 14.86 -8.10
CA GLN A 198 -5.15 13.86 -8.63
C GLN A 198 -4.39 12.66 -9.20
N TRP A 199 -4.97 11.46 -9.09
CA TRP A 199 -4.38 10.23 -9.62
C TRP A 199 -4.12 10.27 -11.12
N THR A 200 -5.01 10.89 -11.88
CA THR A 200 -4.89 11.08 -13.33
C THR A 200 -3.63 11.88 -13.68
N ARG A 201 -3.38 12.97 -12.93
CA ARG A 201 -2.19 13.81 -13.12
C ARG A 201 -0.90 13.12 -12.70
N VAL A 202 -0.88 12.44 -11.55
CA VAL A 202 0.28 11.63 -11.12
C VAL A 202 0.60 10.54 -12.15
N ARG A 203 -0.44 9.88 -12.70
CA ARG A 203 -0.27 8.87 -13.74
C ARG A 203 0.29 9.46 -15.03
N ALA A 204 -0.27 10.57 -15.51
CA ALA A 204 0.20 11.25 -16.71
C ALA A 204 1.68 11.68 -16.56
N SER A 205 2.02 12.29 -15.44
CA SER A 205 3.40 12.69 -15.11
C SER A 205 4.35 11.49 -15.08
N MET A 206 3.99 10.40 -14.40
CA MET A 206 4.78 9.17 -14.37
C MET A 206 4.98 8.55 -15.76
N HIS A 207 3.99 8.62 -16.65
CA HIS A 207 4.16 8.16 -18.03
C HIS A 207 5.14 9.03 -18.82
N ARG A 208 5.20 10.33 -18.56
CA ARG A 208 6.16 11.26 -19.19
C ARG A 208 7.57 11.13 -18.62
N VAL A 209 7.70 10.86 -17.33
CA VAL A 209 8.99 10.84 -16.61
C VAL A 209 9.63 9.45 -16.51
N ASP A 210 8.84 8.38 -16.40
CA ASP A 210 9.33 7.02 -16.04
C ASP A 210 8.63 5.90 -16.82
N THR A 211 8.46 6.05 -18.14
CA THR A 211 7.84 5.00 -18.97
C THR A 211 8.59 3.66 -18.87
N ALA A 212 9.92 3.70 -18.92
CA ALA A 212 10.78 2.51 -18.87
C ALA A 212 10.68 1.78 -17.52
N GLY A 213 10.69 2.50 -16.39
CA GLY A 213 10.54 1.89 -15.07
C GLY A 213 9.15 1.33 -14.83
N ILE A 214 8.09 1.89 -15.45
CA ILE A 214 6.77 1.27 -15.46
C ILE A 214 6.81 -0.09 -16.17
N LEU A 215 7.40 -0.17 -17.35
CA LEU A 215 7.50 -1.41 -18.13
C LEU A 215 8.33 -2.48 -17.42
N SER A 216 9.51 -2.11 -16.88
CA SER A 216 10.37 -3.02 -16.13
C SER A 216 9.66 -3.62 -14.90
N ARG A 217 8.82 -2.85 -14.22
CA ARG A 217 8.02 -3.37 -13.09
C ARG A 217 6.93 -4.32 -13.53
N LEU A 218 6.30 -4.08 -14.68
CA LEU A 218 5.25 -4.95 -15.22
C LEU A 218 5.82 -6.32 -15.63
N SER A 219 7.02 -6.36 -16.22
CA SER A 219 7.69 -7.60 -16.60
C SER A 219 8.19 -8.42 -15.40
N SER A 220 8.50 -7.75 -14.28
CA SER A 220 9.07 -8.39 -13.09
C SER A 220 8.05 -8.70 -11.99
N MET A 221 6.73 -8.62 -12.28
CA MET A 221 5.68 -8.83 -11.28
C MET A 221 5.53 -10.31 -10.89
N GLY A 222 6.36 -10.77 -9.95
CA GLY A 222 6.10 -12.02 -9.23
C GLY A 222 4.82 -11.94 -8.39
N CYS A 223 4.02 -13.01 -8.40
CA CYS A 223 2.85 -13.12 -7.54
C CYS A 223 3.30 -13.23 -6.07
N VAL A 224 3.24 -12.13 -5.32
CA VAL A 224 3.52 -12.16 -3.88
C VAL A 224 2.33 -12.78 -3.16
N VAL A 225 2.51 -13.98 -2.61
CA VAL A 225 1.55 -14.63 -1.71
C VAL A 225 1.35 -13.74 -0.48
N ARG A 226 0.11 -13.28 -0.27
CA ARG A 226 -0.25 -12.40 0.84
C ARG A 226 -0.84 -13.22 1.97
N ARG A 227 -0.31 -13.04 3.19
CA ARG A 227 -0.88 -13.64 4.40
C ARG A 227 -2.03 -12.77 4.91
N LYS A 228 -3.11 -13.38 5.40
CA LYS A 228 -4.20 -12.68 6.09
C LYS A 228 -3.67 -12.20 7.44
N TYR A 229 -3.66 -10.90 7.67
CA TYR A 229 -3.24 -10.30 8.92
C TYR A 229 -4.25 -9.22 9.31
N SER A 230 -4.78 -9.30 10.54
CA SER A 230 -5.68 -8.29 11.09
C SER A 230 -5.34 -8.05 12.56
N VAL A 231 -5.40 -6.79 12.98
CA VAL A 231 -5.25 -6.33 14.36
C VAL A 231 -6.48 -5.48 14.68
N PRO A 232 -6.97 -5.45 15.92
CA PRO A 232 -8.19 -4.72 16.24
C PRO A 232 -8.10 -3.21 16.00
N GLY A 233 -6.90 -2.63 16.05
CA GLY A 233 -6.72 -1.19 15.98
C GLY A 233 -5.31 -0.63 16.05
N PRO A 234 -5.16 0.68 15.76
CA PRO A 234 -3.91 1.41 15.99
C PRO A 234 -3.47 1.25 17.44
N LEU A 235 -2.16 1.10 17.67
CA LEU A 235 -1.52 0.83 18.96
C LEU A 235 -1.89 -0.47 19.66
N CYS A 236 -2.85 -1.26 19.19
CA CYS A 236 -3.12 -2.55 19.84
C CYS A 236 -1.97 -3.56 19.59
N MET A 237 -1.14 -3.39 18.54
CA MET A 237 0.07 -4.19 18.31
C MET A 237 1.15 -3.43 17.54
N GLN A 238 2.41 -3.47 18.00
CA GLN A 238 3.58 -2.99 17.25
C GLN A 238 4.52 -4.13 16.85
N HIS A 239 5.07 -4.02 15.64
CA HIS A 239 6.11 -4.92 15.11
C HIS A 239 7.44 -4.18 15.12
N ILE A 240 8.42 -4.74 15.82
CA ILE A 240 9.73 -4.16 16.04
C ILE A 240 10.78 -5.16 15.61
N ASP A 241 11.80 -4.69 14.91
CA ASP A 241 12.89 -5.51 14.40
C ASP A 241 14.10 -4.65 14.04
N THR A 242 15.24 -5.29 13.84
CA THR A 242 16.48 -4.67 13.36
C THR A 242 16.90 -5.30 12.03
N ASN A 243 17.24 -4.45 11.06
CA ASN A 243 17.75 -4.87 9.78
C ASN A 243 19.28 -4.80 9.76
N HIS A 244 19.89 -5.95 9.48
CA HIS A 244 21.34 -6.14 9.53
C HIS A 244 21.98 -6.17 8.13
N LYS A 245 21.30 -5.66 7.08
CA LYS A 245 21.87 -5.67 5.72
C LYS A 245 23.18 -4.90 5.58
N LEU A 246 23.41 -3.89 6.42
CA LEU A 246 24.62 -3.07 6.44
C LEU A 246 25.54 -3.38 7.65
N ILE A 247 25.33 -4.51 8.33
CA ILE A 247 26.07 -4.85 9.57
C ILE A 247 27.57 -4.96 9.35
N ARG A 248 28.02 -5.35 8.14
CA ARG A 248 29.45 -5.38 7.75
C ARG A 248 30.13 -4.02 7.95
N TYR A 249 29.41 -2.93 7.69
CA TYR A 249 29.90 -1.56 7.84
C TYR A 249 29.59 -1.00 9.23
N ASN A 250 29.24 -1.87 10.17
CA ASN A 250 28.79 -1.53 11.52
C ASN A 250 27.61 -0.55 11.52
N ILE A 251 26.67 -0.70 10.58
CA ILE A 251 25.44 0.09 10.49
C ILE A 251 24.24 -0.85 10.65
N VAL A 252 23.36 -0.53 11.60
CA VAL A 252 22.12 -1.26 11.88
C VAL A 252 20.94 -0.33 11.71
N VAL A 253 19.90 -0.78 11.00
CA VAL A 253 18.65 -0.02 10.85
C VAL A 253 17.61 -0.59 11.81
N PHE A 254 17.02 0.25 12.62
CA PHE A 254 15.99 -0.07 13.60
C PHE A 254 14.64 0.37 13.07
N GLY A 255 13.65 -0.51 13.14
CA GLY A 255 12.32 -0.25 12.61
C GLY A 255 11.23 -0.64 13.60
N GLY A 256 10.20 0.18 13.67
CA GLY A 256 8.95 -0.10 14.37
C GLY A 256 7.77 0.30 13.52
N ILE A 257 6.79 -0.60 13.35
CA ILE A 257 5.58 -0.36 12.55
C ILE A 257 4.33 -0.76 13.33
N ASP A 258 3.28 0.05 13.22
CA ASP A 258 1.98 -0.24 13.79
C ASP A 258 1.27 -1.36 13.01
N GLY A 259 0.78 -2.36 13.74
CA GLY A 259 0.19 -3.57 13.19
C GLY A 259 -1.19 -3.38 12.55
N PHE A 260 -1.88 -2.27 12.82
CA PHE A 260 -3.15 -1.97 12.16
C PHE A 260 -2.95 -1.05 10.97
N SER A 261 -2.44 0.15 11.23
CA SER A 261 -2.32 1.22 10.26
C SER A 261 -1.15 1.07 9.29
N ARG A 262 -0.18 0.18 9.59
CA ARG A 262 1.11 0.12 8.89
C ARG A 262 1.92 1.41 9.01
N LYS A 263 1.56 2.30 9.92
CA LYS A 263 2.30 3.55 10.12
C LYS A 263 3.66 3.24 10.72
N ILE A 264 4.70 3.92 10.25
CA ILE A 264 6.04 3.76 10.80
C ILE A 264 6.11 4.54 12.11
N MET A 265 6.37 3.82 13.21
CA MET A 265 6.52 4.38 14.55
C MET A 265 7.91 4.98 14.74
N TYR A 266 8.92 4.31 14.18
CA TYR A 266 10.29 4.81 14.05
C TYR A 266 11.01 4.02 12.96
N LEU A 267 11.91 4.68 12.25
CA LEU A 267 12.80 4.06 11.28
C LEU A 267 14.09 4.88 11.25
N ASN A 268 15.16 4.34 11.80
CA ASN A 268 16.42 5.07 11.97
C ASN A 268 17.62 4.11 11.93
N ALA A 269 18.82 4.64 11.75
CA ALA A 269 20.04 3.84 11.71
C ALA A 269 21.01 4.23 12.83
N ALA A 270 21.83 3.29 13.30
CA ALA A 270 22.93 3.57 14.22
C ALA A 270 24.18 2.79 13.86
N SER A 271 25.33 3.28 14.34
CA SER A 271 26.64 2.65 14.17
C SER A 271 26.91 1.51 15.18
N ASN A 272 25.87 0.97 15.81
CA ASN A 272 25.98 -0.08 16.83
C ASN A 272 24.65 -0.85 16.93
N ASN A 273 24.71 -2.04 17.54
CA ASN A 273 23.54 -2.89 17.80
C ASN A 273 23.19 -2.98 19.29
N ARG A 274 23.36 -1.90 20.06
CA ARG A 274 23.13 -1.93 21.51
C ARG A 274 21.64 -1.91 21.82
N ALA A 275 21.23 -2.69 22.81
CA ALA A 275 19.86 -2.68 23.34
C ALA A 275 19.44 -1.28 23.84
N ALA A 276 20.38 -0.49 24.38
CA ALA A 276 20.13 0.89 24.80
C ALA A 276 19.69 1.78 23.62
N THR A 277 20.35 1.67 22.47
CA THR A 277 19.99 2.42 21.26
C THR A 277 18.65 1.97 20.69
N ALA A 278 18.38 0.65 20.68
CA ALA A 278 17.06 0.14 20.30
C ALA A 278 15.95 0.68 21.22
N TYR A 279 16.21 0.74 22.52
CA TYR A 279 15.30 1.30 23.52
C TYR A 279 15.06 2.81 23.30
N GLU A 280 16.10 3.59 23.00
CA GLU A 280 15.97 5.01 22.68
C GLU A 280 15.04 5.25 21.48
N PHE A 281 15.25 4.53 20.37
CA PHE A 281 14.38 4.64 19.19
C PHE A 281 12.93 4.22 19.48
N PHE A 282 12.74 3.17 20.28
CA PHE A 282 11.41 2.78 20.73
C PHE A 282 10.75 3.89 21.55
N MET A 283 11.48 4.47 22.51
CA MET A 283 10.97 5.54 23.36
C MET A 283 10.67 6.81 22.56
N ASP A 284 11.45 7.13 21.53
CA ASP A 284 11.13 8.23 20.60
C ASP A 284 9.77 7.99 19.92
N GLY A 285 9.53 6.77 19.44
CA GLY A 285 8.24 6.36 18.88
C GLY A 285 7.09 6.47 19.90
N VAL A 286 7.31 6.01 21.13
CA VAL A 286 6.32 6.10 22.22
C VAL A 286 6.02 7.55 22.59
N ARG A 287 7.03 8.43 22.68
CA ARG A 287 6.81 9.86 22.94
C ARG A 287 5.98 10.53 21.84
N LYS A 288 6.16 10.10 20.59
CA LYS A 288 5.46 10.66 19.43
C LYS A 288 4.04 10.11 19.25
N PHE A 289 3.81 8.82 19.50
CA PHE A 289 2.57 8.13 19.12
C PHE A 289 1.78 7.55 20.29
N GLY A 290 2.40 7.46 21.47
CA GLY A 290 1.85 6.83 22.67
C GLY A 290 2.29 5.38 22.85
N TRP A 291 1.93 4.81 23.99
CA TRP A 291 2.25 3.43 24.35
C TRP A 291 1.44 2.41 23.55
N PRO A 292 2.08 1.35 22.99
CA PRO A 292 1.35 0.21 22.46
C PRO A 292 0.78 -0.66 23.58
N TYR A 293 -0.34 -1.32 23.31
CA TYR A 293 -0.95 -2.29 24.23
C TYR A 293 -0.14 -3.60 24.29
N LYS A 294 0.33 -4.08 23.13
CA LYS A 294 1.20 -5.25 23.00
C LYS A 294 2.35 -4.94 22.04
N SER A 295 3.54 -5.37 22.43
CA SER A 295 4.70 -5.45 21.55
C SER A 295 4.92 -6.91 21.18
N VAL A 296 5.45 -7.16 19.97
CA VAL A 296 5.98 -8.44 19.46
C VAL A 296 5.06 -9.25 18.53
N LYS A 297 5.29 -9.06 17.22
CA LYS A 297 5.24 -10.06 16.13
C LYS A 297 6.21 -9.60 15.00
N LEU A 298 6.75 -10.50 14.18
CA LEU A 298 7.78 -10.16 13.15
C LEU A 298 7.25 -10.03 11.70
N TYR A 299 6.03 -10.48 11.41
CA TYR A 299 5.62 -10.72 10.01
C TYR A 299 5.49 -9.48 9.12
N LEU A 300 5.15 -8.32 9.67
CA LEU A 300 4.87 -7.12 8.87
C LEU A 300 6.08 -6.25 8.66
N ILE A 301 7.00 -6.29 9.62
CA ILE A 301 8.25 -5.58 9.52
C ILE A 301 9.18 -6.23 8.47
N GLU A 302 9.08 -7.54 8.22
CA GLU A 302 9.73 -8.18 7.06
C GLU A 302 9.28 -7.61 5.71
N ARG A 303 8.00 -7.24 5.58
CA ARG A 303 7.52 -6.59 4.35
C ARG A 303 8.07 -5.18 4.24
N LEU A 304 8.02 -4.42 5.33
CA LEU A 304 8.64 -3.10 5.41
C LEU A 304 10.12 -3.18 5.02
N TRP A 305 10.87 -4.17 5.51
CA TRP A 305 12.28 -4.34 5.16
C TRP A 305 12.54 -4.59 3.68
N ARG A 306 11.66 -5.32 2.99
CA ARG A 306 11.76 -5.45 1.54
C ARG A 306 11.57 -4.11 0.83
N ASP A 307 10.60 -3.32 1.27
CA ASP A 307 10.33 -2.02 0.67
C ASP A 307 11.44 -1.00 1.02
N VAL A 308 12.00 -1.04 2.23
CA VAL A 308 13.17 -0.25 2.66
C VAL A 308 14.42 -0.65 1.89
N TRP A 309 14.63 -1.93 1.62
CA TRP A 309 15.74 -2.41 0.78
C TRP A 309 15.66 -1.82 -0.63
N VAL A 310 14.53 -2.04 -1.29
CA VAL A 310 14.31 -1.60 -2.68
C VAL A 310 14.35 -0.08 -2.81
N ALA A 311 13.91 0.66 -1.78
CA ALA A 311 13.84 2.12 -1.86
C ALA A 311 15.11 2.82 -1.34
N VAL A 312 15.75 2.30 -0.30
CA VAL A 312 16.79 3.02 0.45
C VAL A 312 18.07 2.21 0.56
N THR A 313 18.05 1.09 1.28
CA THR A 313 19.31 0.50 1.77
C THR A 313 20.13 -0.23 0.71
N HIS A 314 19.56 -0.65 -0.42
CA HIS A 314 20.35 -1.26 -1.51
C HIS A 314 21.38 -0.28 -2.10
N LEU A 315 21.04 1.01 -2.27
CA LEU A 315 21.97 2.01 -2.81
C LEU A 315 23.23 2.15 -1.95
N TYR A 316 23.04 2.17 -0.63
CA TYR A 316 24.14 2.24 0.34
C TYR A 316 24.93 0.93 0.36
N TYR A 317 24.23 -0.21 0.28
CA TYR A 317 24.88 -1.52 0.20
C TYR A 317 25.77 -1.60 -1.03
N ASP A 318 25.26 -1.28 -2.21
CA ASP A 318 25.98 -1.40 -3.48
C ASP A 318 27.22 -0.50 -3.48
N VAL A 319 27.09 0.78 -3.08
CA VAL A 319 28.23 1.71 -3.03
C VAL A 319 29.30 1.25 -2.03
N LEU A 320 28.92 0.86 -0.81
CA LEU A 320 29.89 0.43 0.19
C LEU A 320 30.55 -0.90 -0.20
N HIS A 321 29.80 -1.79 -0.85
CA HIS A 321 30.32 -3.06 -1.34
C HIS A 321 31.31 -2.87 -2.47
N THR A 322 31.00 -2.01 -3.44
CA THR A 322 31.95 -1.68 -4.52
C THR A 322 33.23 -1.03 -3.99
N LEU A 323 33.13 -0.12 -3.00
CA LEU A 323 34.32 0.47 -2.38
C LEU A 323 35.20 -0.59 -1.67
N GLU A 324 34.57 -1.60 -1.06
CA GLU A 324 35.28 -2.73 -0.43
C GLU A 324 35.93 -3.62 -1.49
N GLU A 325 35.22 -3.97 -2.56
CA GLU A 325 35.73 -4.80 -3.67
C GLU A 325 36.89 -4.13 -4.42
N ASP A 326 36.85 -2.81 -4.61
CA ASP A 326 37.90 -2.03 -5.26
C ASP A 326 39.11 -1.77 -4.33
N GLY A 327 39.06 -2.21 -3.07
CA GLY A 327 40.11 -2.00 -2.08
C GLY A 327 40.22 -0.55 -1.57
N LEU A 328 39.19 0.27 -1.82
CA LEU A 328 39.11 1.68 -1.38
C LEU A 328 38.54 1.80 0.05
N LEU A 329 37.89 0.76 0.55
CA LEU A 329 37.35 0.66 1.89
C LEU A 329 37.90 -0.60 2.57
N ASP A 330 38.72 -0.39 3.60
CA ASP A 330 39.13 -1.44 4.52
C ASP A 330 38.24 -1.39 5.78
N ILE A 331 37.44 -2.44 6.00
CA ILE A 331 36.56 -2.57 7.17
C ILE A 331 37.31 -2.88 8.47
N ALA A 332 38.58 -3.29 8.39
CA ALA A 332 39.44 -3.47 9.57
C ALA A 332 40.08 -2.14 10.02
N ASP A 333 40.14 -1.14 9.13
CA ASP A 333 40.66 0.19 9.45
C ASP A 333 39.59 1.06 10.12
N CYS A 334 39.88 1.50 11.35
CA CYS A 334 38.97 2.33 12.14
C CYS A 334 38.77 3.73 11.55
N LEU A 335 39.74 4.28 10.81
CA LEU A 335 39.63 5.55 10.13
C LEU A 335 38.68 5.44 8.93
N HIS A 336 38.80 4.37 8.15
CA HIS A 336 37.89 4.11 7.04
C HIS A 336 36.45 3.89 7.51
N LEU A 337 36.25 3.10 8.57
CA LEU A 337 34.92 2.95 9.19
C LEU A 337 34.38 4.27 9.73
N TYR A 338 35.21 5.11 10.34
CA TYR A 338 34.82 6.45 10.77
C TYR A 338 34.37 7.31 9.58
N CYS A 339 35.12 7.31 8.47
CA CYS A 339 34.75 8.02 7.24
C CYS A 339 33.43 7.51 6.65
N VAL A 340 33.19 6.20 6.68
CA VAL A 340 31.92 5.60 6.27
C VAL A 340 30.78 6.11 7.15
N HIS A 341 30.93 6.09 8.47
CA HIS A 341 29.90 6.57 9.39
C HIS A 341 29.66 8.07 9.24
N TYR A 342 30.73 8.87 9.12
CA TYR A 342 30.64 10.32 8.95
C TYR A 342 29.91 10.69 7.65
N THR A 343 30.18 9.96 6.57
CA THR A 343 29.64 10.28 5.24
C THR A 343 28.26 9.67 5.04
N PHE A 344 28.10 8.37 5.25
CA PHE A 344 26.89 7.65 4.83
C PHE A 344 25.80 7.63 5.91
N LEU A 345 26.15 7.61 7.19
CA LEU A 345 25.13 7.46 8.25
C LEU A 345 24.14 8.64 8.29
N PRO A 346 24.56 9.93 8.24
CA PRO A 346 23.62 11.05 8.21
C PRO A 346 22.71 11.02 6.98
N ARG A 347 23.26 10.68 5.81
CA ARG A 347 22.52 10.57 4.54
C ARG A 347 21.49 9.44 4.59
N LEU A 348 21.90 8.27 5.10
CA LEU A 348 21.01 7.13 5.27
C LEU A 348 19.86 7.46 6.22
N LYS A 349 20.13 8.13 7.34
CA LYS A 349 19.09 8.56 8.30
C LYS A 349 18.08 9.50 7.65
N ASP A 350 18.57 10.46 6.87
CA ASP A 350 17.75 11.42 6.15
C ASP A 350 16.88 10.73 5.08
N ASP A 351 17.43 9.80 4.31
CA ASP A 351 16.66 9.02 3.34
C ASP A 351 15.64 8.07 3.98
N LEU A 352 15.97 7.44 5.10
CA LEU A 352 15.03 6.64 5.89
C LEU A 352 13.89 7.50 6.42
N SER A 353 14.18 8.71 6.91
CA SER A 353 13.18 9.70 7.33
C SER A 353 12.24 10.05 6.18
N ARG A 354 12.80 10.41 5.02
CA ARG A 354 12.00 10.75 3.83
C ARG A 354 11.17 9.57 3.32
N PHE A 355 11.73 8.36 3.34
CA PHE A 355 10.99 7.15 3.03
C PHE A 355 9.82 6.97 4.00
N ALA A 356 10.03 7.15 5.30
CA ALA A 356 8.97 7.03 6.30
C ALA A 356 7.85 8.07 6.10
N HIS A 357 8.22 9.31 5.75
CA HIS A 357 7.26 10.35 5.38
C HIS A 357 6.44 9.99 4.14
N GLY A 358 7.08 9.52 3.07
CA GLY A 358 6.37 9.07 1.86
C GLY A 358 5.50 7.84 2.12
N TRP A 359 6.00 6.91 2.94
CA TRP A 359 5.28 5.72 3.36
C TRP A 359 4.01 6.08 4.13
N ASP A 360 4.06 6.96 5.11
CA ASP A 360 2.89 7.27 5.93
C ASP A 360 1.75 7.94 5.14
N HIS A 361 2.04 8.44 3.94
CA HIS A 361 1.10 9.04 3.00
C HIS A 361 0.80 8.18 1.78
N HIS A 362 1.43 7.00 1.63
CA HIS A 362 1.20 6.15 0.46
C HIS A 362 -0.10 5.34 0.60
N PRO A 363 -0.95 5.27 -0.44
CA PRO A 363 -2.17 4.46 -0.40
C PRO A 363 -1.89 2.95 -0.36
N ILE A 364 -2.44 2.23 0.63
CA ILE A 364 -2.29 0.78 0.77
C ILE A 364 -3.43 0.05 0.07
N ARG A 365 -3.09 -0.84 -0.87
CA ARG A 365 -4.08 -1.49 -1.75
C ARG A 365 -5.07 -2.40 -0.99
N THR A 366 -4.59 -3.08 0.04
CA THR A 366 -5.41 -4.02 0.84
C THR A 366 -6.30 -3.32 1.86
N GLU A 367 -6.07 -2.03 2.10
CA GLU A 367 -6.76 -1.23 3.12
C GLU A 367 -7.62 -0.15 2.44
N GLN A 368 -8.35 -0.52 1.38
CA GLN A 368 -9.23 0.39 0.63
C GLN A 368 -8.53 1.66 0.09
N ASN A 369 -7.23 1.58 -0.22
CA ASN A 369 -6.39 2.72 -0.61
C ASN A 369 -6.25 3.81 0.47
N MET A 370 -6.54 3.48 1.72
CA MET A 370 -6.20 4.37 2.81
C MET A 370 -4.69 4.41 3.01
N THR A 371 -4.19 5.59 3.39
CA THR A 371 -2.80 5.76 3.80
C THR A 371 -2.62 5.31 5.25
N PRO A 372 -1.39 5.01 5.69
CA PRO A 372 -1.13 4.77 7.11
C PRO A 372 -1.62 5.89 8.03
N ASN A 373 -1.47 7.17 7.63
CA ASN A 373 -2.01 8.29 8.39
C ASN A 373 -3.55 8.30 8.48
N GLN A 374 -4.24 7.90 7.41
CA GLN A 374 -5.69 7.77 7.40
C GLN A 374 -6.16 6.62 8.30
N LEU A 375 -5.50 5.47 8.22
CA LEU A 375 -5.77 4.33 9.09
C LEU A 375 -5.48 4.64 10.56
N TRP A 376 -4.40 5.37 10.82
CA TRP A 376 -4.05 5.82 12.16
C TRP A 376 -5.11 6.75 12.75
N SER A 377 -5.69 7.62 11.93
CA SER A 377 -6.76 8.54 12.35
C SER A 377 -8.06 7.81 12.74
N LYS A 378 -8.21 6.53 12.35
CA LYS A 378 -9.31 5.67 12.81
C LYS A 378 -9.17 5.21 14.26
N ARG A 379 -8.11 5.60 14.98
CA ARG A 379 -7.94 5.33 16.42
C ARG A 379 -9.14 5.77 17.26
N GLY A 380 -9.89 6.79 16.82
CA GLY A 380 -11.10 7.28 17.48
C GLY A 380 -12.37 6.46 17.21
N ASP A 381 -12.34 5.49 16.30
CA ASP A 381 -13.50 4.68 15.94
C ASP A 381 -13.75 3.60 17.02
N GLN A 382 -14.89 3.62 17.70
CA GLN A 382 -15.13 2.77 18.88
C GLN A 382 -15.18 1.26 18.58
N LYS A 383 -15.37 0.82 17.33
CA LYS A 383 -15.23 -0.60 16.96
C LYS A 383 -13.84 -1.15 17.30
N THR A 384 -12.85 -0.26 17.28
CA THR A 384 -11.45 -0.51 17.60
C THR A 384 -11.21 -0.58 19.12
N LEU A 385 -11.93 0.24 19.89
CA LEU A 385 -11.84 0.31 21.35
C LEU A 385 -12.61 -0.82 22.06
N PHE A 386 -13.77 -1.25 21.52
CA PHE A 386 -14.56 -2.35 22.10
C PHE A 386 -13.86 -3.71 22.02
N ASN A 387 -13.03 -3.95 20.99
CA ASN A 387 -12.24 -5.18 20.90
C ASN A 387 -10.94 -5.18 21.73
N CYS A 388 -10.48 -4.01 22.21
CA CYS A 388 -9.34 -3.94 23.14
C CYS A 388 -9.81 -3.83 24.62
N ARG A 389 -11.13 -3.91 24.89
CA ARG A 389 -11.75 -3.95 26.24
C ARG A 389 -12.65 -5.17 26.48
N VAL A 390 -12.25 -6.38 26.08
CA VAL A 390 -12.83 -7.60 26.68
C VAL A 390 -11.76 -8.68 26.76
N ASN A 391 -11.29 -8.92 27.97
CA ASN A 391 -10.94 -10.21 28.59
C ASN A 391 -10.06 -9.89 29.80
N PHE A 392 -10.73 -9.67 30.94
CA PHE A 392 -10.15 -9.98 32.25
C PHE A 392 -10.04 -11.50 32.39
#